data_AF-A0A7S2NIM2-F1
#
_entry.id   AF-A0A7S2NIM2-F1
#
_cell.length_a   1.000
_cell.length_b   1.000
_cell.length_c   1.000
_cell.angle_alpha   90.00
_cell.angle_beta   90.00
_cell.angle_gamma   90.00
#
_symmetry.space_group_name_H-M   'P 1'
#
loop_
_entity.id
_entity.type
_entity.pdbx_description
1 polymer ?
#
loop_
_entity_poly.entity_id
_entity_poly.type
_entity_poly.pdbx_seq_one_letter_code
_entity_poly.pdbx_strand_id
1 'polypeptide(L)'
;KERADQEHFTITTSGVVHFRPGQLSDFTPLAEWMQQFLMYRVLSSMALFRLHPKRKLLAQWRQSARYSAYCRHRQQIARRCFLAKPSFVTPLLKAKSLVQEVGQVRLLHFPDRCCQLQDFADAQRNVLLHPVEGMQRNLEAKHDAIIQLLEHLAASVERTADSRQASRGTSRPPPVPSTMGRSRSKSMGQEKLEARENARRNQVAQQDKVMLGDCIRLVDCML
;
A
#
# COMPACT_ATOMS: atom_id res chain seq x y z
N LYS A 1 32.97 -20.04 36.84
CA LYS A 1 33.97 -19.89 35.75
C LYS A 1 33.51 -18.73 34.88
N GLU A 2 34.32 -17.69 34.90
CA GLU A 2 33.99 -16.30 34.57
C GLU A 2 33.71 -16.06 33.08
N ARG A 3 33.10 -14.89 32.82
CA ARG A 3 32.76 -14.27 31.54
C ARG A 3 33.99 -13.95 30.65
N ALA A 4 34.88 -14.91 30.44
CA ALA A 4 36.15 -14.72 29.72
C ALA A 4 35.98 -14.63 28.18
N ASP A 5 34.79 -14.89 27.65
CA ASP A 5 34.51 -14.86 26.20
C ASP A 5 34.06 -13.48 25.68
N GLN A 6 34.38 -12.39 26.38
CA GLN A 6 34.08 -11.03 25.92
C GLN A 6 35.35 -10.37 25.36
N GLU A 7 35.22 -9.65 24.25
CA GLU A 7 36.32 -8.89 23.63
C GLU A 7 36.97 -7.97 24.68
N HIS A 8 38.29 -8.05 24.83
CA HIS A 8 39.03 -7.30 25.84
C HIS A 8 40.40 -6.83 25.35
N PHE A 9 40.90 -5.77 25.98
CA PHE A 9 42.20 -5.17 25.68
C PHE A 9 43.12 -5.29 26.88
N THR A 10 44.34 -5.76 26.66
CA THR A 10 45.39 -5.82 27.68
C THR A 10 46.51 -4.85 27.31
N ILE A 11 46.83 -3.93 28.23
CA ILE A 11 47.89 -2.93 28.03
C ILE A 11 49.11 -3.39 28.83
N THR A 12 50.25 -3.50 28.15
CA THR A 12 51.55 -3.83 28.74
C THR A 12 52.55 -2.73 28.39
N THR A 13 53.73 -2.75 29.04
CA THR A 13 54.83 -1.83 28.75
C THR A 13 55.32 -1.91 27.30
N SER A 14 55.12 -3.06 26.64
CA SER A 14 55.53 -3.28 25.25
C SER A 14 54.44 -2.89 24.24
N GLY A 15 53.17 -2.97 24.61
CA GLY A 15 52.07 -2.68 23.69
C GLY A 15 50.69 -3.07 24.20
N VAL A 16 49.70 -2.79 23.35
CA VAL A 16 48.29 -3.12 23.58
C VAL A 16 47.94 -4.35 22.77
N VAL A 17 47.40 -5.36 23.43
CA VAL A 17 46.89 -6.58 22.80
C VAL A 17 45.37 -6.53 22.80
N HIS A 18 44.75 -6.75 21.64
CA HIS A 18 43.32 -6.89 21.50
C HIS A 18 42.96 -8.37 21.35
N PHE A 19 42.17 -8.88 22.28
CA PHE A 19 41.65 -10.24 22.26
C PHE A 19 40.19 -10.24 21.79
N ARG A 20 39.90 -10.96 20.70
CA ARG A 20 38.53 -11.26 20.25
C ARG A 20 38.34 -12.78 20.17
N PRO A 21 37.21 -13.33 20.68
CA PRO A 21 36.93 -14.76 20.56
C PRO A 21 36.86 -15.17 19.08
N GLY A 22 37.67 -16.17 18.68
CA GLY A 22 37.67 -16.71 17.32
C GLY A 22 38.54 -15.96 16.30
N GLN A 23 39.27 -14.92 16.70
CA GLN A 23 40.25 -14.23 15.86
C GLN A 23 41.64 -14.25 16.52
N LEU A 24 42.71 -14.23 15.71
CA LEU A 24 44.07 -14.04 16.22
C LEU A 24 44.15 -12.70 16.96
N SER A 25 44.88 -12.68 18.08
CA SER A 25 45.09 -11.47 18.88
C SER A 25 45.91 -10.44 18.10
N ASP A 26 45.38 -9.23 17.95
CA ASP A 26 46.09 -8.13 17.31
C ASP A 26 47.01 -7.45 18.34
N PHE A 27 48.29 -7.29 18.02
CA PHE A 27 49.26 -6.56 18.84
C PHE A 27 49.61 -5.22 18.21
N THR A 28 49.50 -4.14 18.99
CA THR A 28 49.94 -2.80 18.60
C THR A 28 51.04 -2.33 19.55
N PRO A 29 52.24 -1.96 19.06
CA PRO A 29 53.31 -1.41 19.89
C PRO A 29 52.85 -0.19 20.69
N LEU A 30 53.33 -0.04 21.93
CA LEU A 30 52.83 1.02 22.82
C LEU A 30 53.08 2.42 22.25
N ALA A 31 54.22 2.65 21.61
CA ALA A 31 54.55 3.93 20.99
C ALA A 31 53.58 4.30 19.86
N GLU A 32 53.22 3.33 19.02
CA GLU A 32 52.25 3.53 17.94
C GLU A 32 50.85 3.78 18.51
N TRP A 33 50.44 2.99 19.51
CA TRP A 33 49.15 3.18 20.18
C TRP A 33 49.05 4.57 20.83
N MET A 34 50.11 5.04 21.49
CA MET A 34 50.19 6.39 22.06
C MET A 34 50.11 7.47 20.98
N GLN A 35 50.81 7.30 19.87
CA GLN A 35 50.75 8.23 18.74
C GLN A 35 49.33 8.30 18.15
N GLN A 36 48.70 7.16 17.90
CA GLN A 36 47.33 7.06 17.40
C GLN A 36 46.33 7.67 18.39
N PHE A 37 46.52 7.43 19.69
CA PHE A 37 45.68 8.00 20.75
C PHE A 37 45.78 9.53 20.81
N LEU A 38 47.00 10.09 20.76
CA LEU A 38 47.21 11.53 20.73
C LEU A 38 46.60 12.16 19.47
N MET A 39 46.82 11.53 18.31
CA MET A 39 46.24 11.99 17.04
C MET A 39 44.71 11.96 17.10
N TYR A 40 44.10 10.92 17.66
CA TYR A 40 42.67 10.83 17.89
C TYR A 40 42.18 11.94 18.83
N ARG A 41 42.89 12.23 19.93
CA ARG A 41 42.53 13.32 20.85
C ARG A 41 42.58 14.69 20.18
N VAL A 42 43.61 14.96 19.38
CA VAL A 42 43.72 16.21 18.63
C VAL A 42 42.58 16.33 17.63
N LEU A 43 42.35 15.31 16.80
CA LEU A 43 41.27 15.30 15.81
C LEU A 43 39.90 15.46 16.47
N SER A 44 39.60 14.71 17.53
CA SER A 44 38.33 14.77 18.25
C SER A 44 38.11 16.09 19.01
N SER A 45 39.17 16.84 19.33
CA SER A 45 39.06 18.18 19.91
C SER A 45 38.65 19.25 18.90
N MET A 46 38.97 19.05 17.62
CA MET A 46 38.62 20.00 16.55
C MET A 46 37.10 20.07 16.40
N ALA A 47 36.57 21.30 16.26
CA ALA A 47 35.13 21.54 16.17
C ALA A 47 34.47 20.75 15.03
N LEU A 48 35.16 20.55 13.91
CA LEU A 48 34.67 19.78 12.76
C LEU A 48 34.33 18.34 13.16
N PHE A 49 35.30 17.57 13.67
CA PHE A 49 35.11 16.17 14.05
C PHE A 49 34.21 16.02 15.27
N ARG A 50 34.28 16.94 16.24
CA ARG A 50 33.42 16.92 17.43
C ARG A 50 31.95 17.15 17.11
N LEU A 51 31.65 18.05 16.18
CA LEU A 51 30.28 18.40 15.80
C LEU A 51 29.73 17.50 14.69
N HIS A 52 30.58 16.87 13.87
CA HIS A 52 30.16 15.99 12.80
C HIS A 52 29.19 14.88 13.23
N PRO A 53 29.47 14.04 14.27
CA PRO A 53 28.54 13.00 14.68
C PRO A 53 27.22 13.57 15.19
N LYS A 54 27.24 14.72 15.89
CA LYS A 54 26.03 15.41 16.35
C LYS A 54 25.18 15.91 15.18
N ARG A 55 25.81 16.53 14.18
CA ARG A 55 25.15 16.99 12.94
C ARG A 55 24.60 15.82 12.13
N LYS A 56 25.37 14.74 12.00
CA LYS A 56 24.96 13.52 11.30
C LYS A 56 23.74 12.89 11.97
N LEU A 57 23.76 12.75 13.30
CA LEU A 57 22.63 12.25 14.08
C LEU A 57 21.40 13.13 13.92
N LEU A 58 21.54 14.45 14.02
CA LEU A 58 20.43 15.39 13.85
C LEU A 58 19.86 15.36 12.42
N ALA A 59 20.72 15.27 11.41
CA ALA A 59 20.30 15.16 10.01
C ALA A 59 19.53 13.87 9.76
N GLN A 60 20.03 12.74 10.28
CA GLN A 60 19.35 11.45 10.19
C GLN A 60 18.02 11.46 10.95
N TRP A 61 17.98 12.00 12.17
CA TRP A 61 16.75 12.17 12.94
C TRP A 61 15.74 13.02 12.18
N ARG A 62 16.16 14.17 11.63
CA ARG A 62 15.29 15.06 10.86
C ARG A 62 14.73 14.36 9.62
N GLN A 63 15.55 13.59 8.92
CA GLN A 63 15.11 12.81 7.76
C GLN A 63 14.10 11.74 8.17
N SER A 64 14.37 10.98 9.23
CA SER A 64 13.45 9.97 9.77
C SER A 64 12.13 10.57 10.26
N ALA A 65 12.18 11.73 10.92
CA ALA A 65 11.00 12.44 11.39
C ALA A 65 10.13 12.92 10.22
N ARG A 66 10.74 13.51 9.19
CA ARG A 66 10.05 13.91 7.94
C ARG A 66 9.46 12.71 7.22
N TYR A 67 10.21 11.62 7.10
CA TYR A 67 9.73 10.40 6.48
C TYR A 67 8.57 9.79 7.26
N SER A 68 8.64 9.75 8.60
CA SER A 68 7.55 9.30 9.46
C SER A 68 6.30 10.17 9.31
N ALA A 69 6.45 11.50 9.24
CA ALA A 69 5.35 12.40 8.94
C ALA A 69 4.74 12.12 7.56
N TYR A 70 5.57 11.99 6.51
CA TYR A 70 5.12 11.64 5.17
C TYR A 70 4.36 10.30 5.15
N CYS A 71 4.88 9.25 5.77
CA CYS A 71 4.22 7.95 5.86
C CYS A 71 2.85 8.05 6.54
N ARG A 72 2.73 8.84 7.62
CA ARG A 72 1.45 9.08 8.30
C ARG A 72 0.44 9.74 7.36
N HIS A 73 0.82 10.81 6.67
CA HIS A 73 -0.04 11.50 5.71
C HIS A 73 -0.43 10.58 4.54
N ARG A 74 0.54 9.87 3.97
CA ARG A 74 0.30 8.89 2.89
C ARG A 74 -0.69 7.81 3.32
N GLN A 75 -0.54 7.27 4.53
CA GLN A 75 -1.49 6.28 5.07
C GLN A 75 -2.88 6.89 5.30
N GLN A 76 -2.95 8.14 5.75
CA GLN A 76 -4.24 8.83 5.92
C GLN A 76 -4.94 9.05 4.57
N ILE A 77 -4.22 9.51 3.55
CA ILE A 77 -4.77 9.68 2.19
C ILE A 77 -5.20 8.32 1.63
N ALA A 78 -4.37 7.28 1.75
CA ALA A 78 -4.71 5.95 1.28
C ALA A 78 -5.97 5.37 1.94
N ARG A 79 -6.26 5.75 3.18
CA ARG A 79 -7.48 5.35 3.89
C ARG A 79 -8.71 6.13 3.43
N ARG A 80 -8.57 7.44 3.17
CA ARG A 80 -9.66 8.37 2.88
C ARG A 80 -10.00 8.53 1.39
N CYS A 81 -9.06 8.24 0.51
CA CYS A 81 -9.20 8.42 -0.93
C CYS A 81 -9.39 7.07 -1.61
N PHE A 82 -10.52 6.86 -2.28
CA PHE A 82 -10.77 5.64 -3.03
C PHE A 82 -9.84 5.50 -4.24
N LEU A 83 -9.37 6.60 -4.84
CA LEU A 83 -8.38 6.59 -5.93
C LEU A 83 -7.00 6.04 -5.51
N ALA A 84 -6.72 5.97 -4.21
CA ALA A 84 -5.49 5.38 -3.68
C ALA A 84 -5.64 3.89 -3.34
N LYS A 85 -6.85 3.31 -3.50
CA LYS A 85 -7.16 1.93 -3.15
C LYS A 85 -7.21 1.05 -4.41
N PRO A 86 -6.44 -0.05 -4.48
CA PRO A 86 -6.38 -0.89 -5.67
C PRO A 86 -7.73 -1.53 -6.04
N SER A 87 -8.61 -1.74 -5.05
CA SER A 87 -9.97 -2.27 -5.27
C SER A 87 -10.85 -1.36 -6.12
N PHE A 88 -10.66 -0.04 -6.05
CA PHE A 88 -11.43 0.96 -6.81
C PHE A 88 -10.71 1.38 -8.10
N VAL A 89 -9.37 1.43 -8.09
CA VAL A 89 -8.58 1.90 -9.23
C VAL A 89 -8.79 1.04 -10.48
N THR A 90 -8.71 -0.28 -10.36
CA THR A 90 -8.87 -1.20 -11.50
C THR A 90 -10.23 -1.04 -12.21
N PRO A 91 -11.38 -1.08 -11.51
CA PRO A 91 -12.66 -0.83 -12.15
C PRO A 91 -12.78 0.60 -12.69
N LEU A 92 -12.28 1.60 -11.97
CA LEU A 92 -12.34 2.99 -12.42
C LEU A 92 -11.54 3.25 -13.70
N LEU A 93 -10.39 2.61 -13.88
CA LEU A 93 -9.61 2.68 -15.11
C LEU A 93 -10.36 2.06 -16.30
N LYS A 94 -11.05 0.93 -16.08
CA LYS A 94 -11.90 0.29 -17.09
C LYS A 94 -13.13 1.14 -17.43
N ALA A 95 -13.77 1.74 -16.43
CA ALA A 95 -14.88 2.66 -16.68
C ALA A 95 -14.41 3.86 -17.52
N LYS A 96 -13.25 4.45 -17.17
CA LYS A 96 -12.64 5.53 -17.94
C LYS A 96 -12.31 5.11 -19.38
N SER A 97 -11.79 3.91 -19.61
CA SER A 97 -11.51 3.45 -20.97
C SER A 97 -12.79 3.31 -21.79
N LEU A 98 -13.86 2.76 -21.20
CA LEU A 98 -15.17 2.66 -21.86
C LEU A 98 -15.75 4.04 -22.20
N VAL A 99 -15.66 5.01 -21.29
CA VAL A 99 -16.07 6.40 -21.54
C VAL A 99 -15.26 7.02 -22.69
N GLN A 100 -13.94 6.78 -22.73
CA GLN A 100 -13.11 7.26 -23.84
C GLN A 100 -13.48 6.61 -25.18
N GLU A 101 -13.80 5.32 -25.18
CA GLU A 101 -14.29 4.61 -26.37
C GLU A 101 -15.62 5.19 -26.86
N VAL A 102 -16.55 5.50 -25.95
CA VAL A 102 -17.83 6.17 -26.28
C VAL A 102 -17.57 7.53 -26.95
N GLY A 103 -16.63 8.32 -26.41
CA GLY A 103 -16.24 9.60 -27.02
C GLY A 103 -15.59 9.49 -28.39
N GLN A 104 -15.09 8.31 -28.77
CA GLN A 104 -14.50 8.04 -30.09
C GLN A 104 -15.52 7.52 -31.11
N VAL A 105 -16.75 7.20 -30.69
CA VAL A 105 -17.80 6.74 -31.61
C VAL A 105 -18.21 7.88 -32.53
N ARG A 106 -17.99 7.69 -33.84
CA ARG A 106 -18.40 8.66 -34.86
C ARG A 106 -19.91 8.62 -35.04
N LEU A 107 -20.62 9.55 -34.40
CA LEU A 107 -22.09 9.67 -34.47
C LEU A 107 -22.65 9.98 -35.87
N LEU A 108 -21.80 10.45 -36.78
CA LEU A 108 -22.16 10.80 -38.14
C LEU A 108 -21.31 10.01 -39.13
N HIS A 109 -21.97 9.29 -40.02
CA HIS A 109 -21.35 8.65 -41.17
C HIS A 109 -21.52 9.57 -42.38
N PHE A 110 -20.41 10.02 -42.96
CA PHE A 110 -20.42 10.81 -44.20
C PHE A 110 -20.07 9.88 -45.36
N PRO A 111 -21.05 9.46 -46.17
CA PRO A 111 -20.79 8.65 -47.36
C PRO A 111 -20.11 9.50 -48.46
N ASP A 112 -19.15 8.91 -49.17
CA ASP A 112 -18.35 9.59 -50.20
C ASP A 112 -19.17 10.07 -51.41
N ARG A 113 -20.38 9.54 -51.61
CA ARG A 113 -21.27 9.83 -52.75
C ARG A 113 -22.73 9.89 -52.31
N CYS A 114 -23.14 10.93 -51.62
CA CYS A 114 -24.56 11.27 -51.45
C CYS A 114 -24.89 12.54 -52.21
N CYS A 115 -25.73 12.42 -53.24
CA CYS A 115 -26.20 13.55 -54.04
C CYS A 115 -27.57 14.07 -53.56
N GLN A 116 -28.34 13.24 -52.84
CA GLN A 116 -29.64 13.60 -52.27
C GLN A 116 -29.69 13.39 -50.75
N LEU A 117 -30.47 14.23 -50.08
CA LEU A 117 -30.66 14.20 -48.63
C LEU A 117 -31.37 12.91 -48.15
N GLN A 118 -32.26 12.35 -48.97
CA GLN A 118 -32.95 11.09 -48.67
C GLN A 118 -31.95 9.92 -48.59
N ASP A 119 -31.07 9.79 -49.58
CA ASP A 119 -30.05 8.73 -49.61
C ASP A 119 -29.11 8.82 -48.41
N PHE A 120 -28.73 10.04 -48.00
CA PHE A 120 -27.95 10.27 -46.78
C PHE A 120 -28.73 9.86 -45.53
N ALA A 121 -30.00 10.25 -45.41
CA ALA A 121 -30.83 9.92 -44.26
C ALA A 121 -31.04 8.40 -44.10
N ASP A 122 -31.20 7.68 -45.21
CA ASP A 122 -31.37 6.22 -45.21
C ASP A 122 -30.05 5.49 -44.94
N ALA A 123 -28.92 5.95 -45.50
CA ALA A 123 -27.59 5.43 -45.18
C ALA A 123 -27.25 5.65 -43.69
N GLN A 124 -27.51 6.85 -43.18
CA GLN A 124 -27.30 7.19 -41.76
C GLN A 124 -28.23 6.37 -40.86
N ARG A 125 -29.51 6.21 -41.21
CA ARG A 125 -30.45 5.37 -40.45
C ARG A 125 -30.00 3.91 -40.41
N ASN A 126 -29.50 3.37 -41.52
CA ASN A 126 -28.97 2.02 -41.56
C ASN A 126 -27.74 1.85 -40.66
N VAL A 127 -26.79 2.80 -40.64
CA VAL A 127 -25.61 2.72 -39.77
C VAL A 127 -25.96 2.92 -38.29
N LEU A 128 -26.93 3.78 -37.98
CA LEU A 128 -27.37 4.03 -36.61
C LEU A 128 -28.18 2.87 -36.02
N LEU A 129 -29.14 2.33 -36.79
CA LEU A 129 -30.13 1.34 -36.35
C LEU A 129 -29.78 -0.09 -36.77
N HIS A 130 -28.59 -0.34 -37.33
CA HIS A 130 -28.22 -1.67 -37.80
C HIS A 130 -28.43 -2.71 -36.68
N PRO A 131 -29.16 -3.82 -36.92
CA PRO A 131 -29.55 -4.74 -35.86
C PRO A 131 -28.42 -5.50 -35.18
N VAL A 132 -27.19 -5.50 -35.70
CA VAL A 132 -26.07 -6.27 -35.11
C VAL A 132 -24.88 -5.37 -34.75
N GLU A 133 -24.65 -4.33 -35.52
CA GLU A 133 -23.46 -3.46 -35.42
C GLU A 133 -23.83 -1.97 -35.36
N GLY A 134 -25.12 -1.67 -35.16
CA GLY A 134 -25.60 -0.30 -35.15
C GLY A 134 -24.92 0.50 -34.05
N MET A 135 -24.62 1.77 -34.35
CA MET A 135 -23.99 2.66 -33.37
C MET A 135 -24.78 2.70 -32.06
N GLN A 136 -26.11 2.70 -32.13
CA GLN A 136 -26.95 2.74 -30.94
C GLN A 136 -26.73 1.49 -30.06
N ARG A 137 -26.68 0.30 -30.66
CA ARG A 137 -26.38 -0.94 -29.93
C ARG A 137 -24.98 -0.95 -29.33
N ASN A 138 -24.00 -0.37 -30.03
CA ASN A 138 -22.64 -0.25 -29.50
C ASN A 138 -22.64 0.64 -28.25
N LEU A 139 -23.27 1.82 -28.33
CA LEU A 139 -23.40 2.73 -27.17
C LEU A 139 -24.15 2.09 -26.00
N GLU A 140 -25.27 1.42 -26.27
CA GLU A 140 -26.05 0.67 -25.27
C GLU A 140 -25.18 -0.44 -24.63
N ALA A 141 -24.46 -1.23 -25.42
CA ALA A 141 -23.58 -2.28 -24.89
C ALA A 141 -22.44 -1.72 -24.03
N LYS A 142 -21.89 -0.55 -24.36
CA LYS A 142 -20.85 0.13 -23.56
C LYS A 142 -21.43 0.67 -22.26
N HIS A 143 -22.63 1.26 -22.31
CA HIS A 143 -23.36 1.70 -21.14
C HIS A 143 -23.65 0.53 -20.19
N ASP A 144 -24.17 -0.59 -20.70
CA ASP A 144 -24.44 -1.78 -19.91
C ASP A 144 -23.16 -2.38 -19.31
N ALA A 145 -22.04 -2.34 -20.04
CA ALA A 145 -20.75 -2.77 -19.52
C ALA A 145 -20.26 -1.90 -18.35
N ILE A 146 -20.54 -0.59 -18.36
CA ILE A 146 -20.20 0.31 -17.24
C ILE A 146 -21.08 -0.01 -16.03
N ILE A 147 -22.38 -0.24 -16.22
CA ILE A 147 -23.30 -0.64 -15.14
C ILE A 147 -22.84 -1.95 -14.52
N GLN A 148 -22.61 -3.00 -15.33
CA GLN A 148 -22.15 -4.31 -14.83
C GLN A 148 -20.85 -4.21 -14.05
N LEU A 149 -19.94 -3.32 -14.47
CA LEU A 149 -18.68 -3.07 -13.78
C LEU A 149 -18.91 -2.42 -12.40
N LEU A 150 -19.80 -1.43 -12.32
CA LEU A 150 -20.17 -0.78 -11.06
C LEU A 150 -20.91 -1.73 -10.12
N GLU A 151 -21.82 -2.56 -10.63
CA GLU A 151 -22.51 -3.60 -9.86
C GLU A 151 -21.53 -4.64 -9.31
N HIS A 152 -20.58 -5.09 -10.14
CA HIS A 152 -19.56 -6.02 -9.70
C HIS A 152 -18.66 -5.43 -8.60
N LEU A 153 -18.30 -4.16 -8.73
CA LEU A 153 -17.56 -3.42 -7.71
C LEU A 153 -18.37 -3.30 -6.41
N ALA A 154 -19.63 -2.89 -6.50
CA ALA A 154 -20.54 -2.79 -5.37
C ALA A 154 -20.67 -4.13 -4.64
N ALA A 155 -20.99 -5.20 -5.36
CA ALA A 155 -21.10 -6.54 -4.81
C ALA A 155 -19.78 -7.06 -4.22
N SER A 156 -18.63 -6.70 -4.78
CA SER A 156 -17.32 -7.05 -4.22
C SER A 156 -17.07 -6.35 -2.89
N VAL A 157 -17.31 -5.03 -2.82
CA VAL A 157 -17.13 -4.23 -1.60
C VAL A 157 -18.10 -4.69 -0.51
N GLU A 158 -19.36 -4.91 -0.83
CA GLU A 158 -20.37 -5.39 0.12
C GLU A 158 -20.05 -6.78 0.64
N ARG A 159 -19.70 -7.75 -0.22
CA ARG A 159 -19.27 -9.08 0.23
C ARG A 159 -18.10 -9.02 1.21
N THR A 160 -17.12 -8.14 0.97
CA THR A 160 -15.99 -7.98 1.89
C THR A 160 -16.38 -7.33 3.22
N ALA A 161 -17.41 -6.48 3.24
CA ALA A 161 -17.94 -5.89 4.46
C ALA A 161 -18.81 -6.88 5.25
N ASP A 162 -19.71 -7.59 4.59
CA ASP A 162 -20.74 -8.44 5.21
C ASP A 162 -20.16 -9.78 5.70
N SER A 163 -19.30 -10.42 4.91
CA SER A 163 -18.56 -11.64 5.32
C SER A 163 -17.75 -11.42 6.62
N ARG A 164 -17.42 -10.15 6.90
CA ARG A 164 -16.64 -9.72 8.06
C ARG A 164 -17.49 -9.23 9.23
N GLN A 165 -18.76 -8.87 9.00
CA GLN A 165 -19.72 -8.61 10.07
C GLN A 165 -20.28 -9.92 10.64
N ALA A 166 -20.54 -10.92 9.79
CA ALA A 166 -21.00 -12.24 10.23
C ALA A 166 -20.03 -12.92 11.22
N SER A 167 -18.72 -12.70 11.08
CA SER A 167 -17.72 -13.22 12.02
C SER A 167 -17.68 -12.52 13.38
N ARG A 168 -18.28 -11.33 13.55
CA ARG A 168 -18.50 -10.69 14.87
C ARG A 168 -19.73 -11.27 15.59
N GLY A 169 -20.75 -11.70 14.84
CA GLY A 169 -22.01 -12.24 15.39
C GLY A 169 -21.87 -13.63 16.01
N THR A 170 -20.88 -14.43 15.61
CA THR A 170 -20.63 -15.77 16.15
C THR A 170 -19.76 -15.76 17.42
N SER A 171 -19.80 -14.69 18.21
CA SER A 171 -19.46 -14.79 19.64
C SER A 171 -20.60 -15.51 20.37
N ARG A 172 -20.83 -16.77 19.99
CA ARG A 172 -21.67 -17.72 20.71
C ARG A 172 -21.10 -17.83 22.13
N PRO A 173 -21.93 -17.75 23.20
CA PRO A 173 -21.46 -17.99 24.56
C PRO A 173 -20.72 -19.33 24.60
N PRO A 174 -19.67 -19.45 25.44
CA PRO A 174 -18.79 -20.61 25.42
C PRO A 174 -19.63 -21.89 25.52
N PRO A 175 -19.45 -22.88 24.63
CA PRO A 175 -20.03 -24.18 24.86
C PRO A 175 -19.46 -24.70 26.17
N VAL A 176 -20.36 -25.14 27.05
CA VAL A 176 -20.08 -25.93 28.26
C VAL A 176 -18.93 -26.91 27.97
N PRO A 177 -17.93 -27.02 28.86
CA PRO A 177 -16.72 -27.77 28.57
C PRO A 177 -17.04 -29.26 28.50
N SER A 178 -17.18 -29.79 27.30
CA SER A 178 -17.11 -31.23 27.05
C SER A 178 -15.64 -31.65 27.01
N THR A 179 -15.29 -32.46 28.00
CA THR A 179 -14.01 -33.14 28.18
C THR A 179 -13.72 -34.04 26.99
N MET A 180 -12.93 -33.56 26.01
CA MET A 180 -11.88 -34.31 25.31
C MET A 180 -11.32 -33.48 24.15
N GLY A 181 -9.98 -33.39 24.07
CA GLY A 181 -9.28 -32.86 22.90
C GLY A 181 -8.98 -31.36 22.94
N ARG A 182 -8.22 -30.90 23.93
CA ARG A 182 -7.65 -29.54 23.96
C ARG A 182 -6.54 -29.44 22.90
N SER A 183 -6.91 -29.29 21.63
CA SER A 183 -5.99 -28.85 20.58
C SER A 183 -5.36 -27.54 21.05
N ARG A 184 -4.02 -27.48 20.99
CA ARG A 184 -3.18 -26.37 21.48
C ARG A 184 -3.81 -25.03 21.11
N SER A 185 -4.51 -24.46 22.08
CA SER A 185 -5.29 -23.24 21.93
C SER A 185 -4.31 -22.11 21.67
N LYS A 186 -4.58 -21.26 20.68
CA LYS A 186 -3.77 -20.09 20.36
C LYS A 186 -3.47 -19.30 21.64
N SER A 187 -2.25 -18.77 21.76
CA SER A 187 -1.89 -17.93 22.91
C SER A 187 -2.85 -16.74 23.01
N MET A 188 -3.29 -16.39 24.22
CA MET A 188 -4.19 -15.24 24.47
C MET A 188 -3.64 -13.93 23.86
N GLY A 189 -2.32 -13.77 23.79
CA GLY A 189 -1.68 -12.64 23.12
C GLY A 189 -1.87 -12.64 21.60
N GLN A 190 -1.83 -13.82 20.98
CA GLN A 190 -2.07 -14.01 19.55
C GLN A 190 -3.54 -13.76 19.21
N GLU A 191 -4.45 -14.26 20.04
CA GLU A 191 -5.89 -14.01 19.88
C GLU A 191 -6.22 -12.51 19.97
N LYS A 192 -5.62 -11.79 20.92
CA LYS A 192 -5.79 -10.34 21.06
C LYS A 192 -5.23 -9.55 19.87
N LEU A 193 -4.12 -9.99 19.28
CA LEU A 193 -3.55 -9.39 18.07
C LEU A 193 -4.43 -9.64 16.85
N GLU A 194 -4.89 -10.88 16.65
CA GLU A 194 -5.82 -11.25 15.57
C GLU A 194 -7.14 -10.47 15.68
N ALA A 195 -7.69 -10.32 16.89
CA ALA A 195 -8.90 -9.53 17.12
C ALA A 195 -8.72 -8.05 16.76
N ARG A 196 -7.57 -7.45 17.13
CA ARG A 196 -7.25 -6.06 16.75
C ARG A 196 -7.07 -5.90 15.25
N GLU A 197 -6.40 -6.85 14.59
CA GLU A 197 -6.22 -6.82 13.15
C GLU A 197 -7.55 -6.97 12.41
N ASN A 198 -8.41 -7.88 12.85
CA ASN A 198 -9.75 -8.08 12.29
C ASN A 198 -10.63 -6.83 12.50
N ALA A 199 -10.61 -6.22 13.69
CA ALA A 199 -11.31 -4.96 13.93
C ALA A 199 -10.86 -3.85 12.97
N ARG A 200 -9.54 -3.73 12.74
CA ARG A 200 -8.97 -2.78 11.78
C ARG A 200 -9.44 -3.08 10.34
N ARG A 201 -9.40 -4.34 9.92
CA ARG A 201 -9.84 -4.78 8.58
C ARG A 201 -11.34 -4.53 8.37
N ASN A 202 -12.15 -4.71 9.41
CA ASN A 202 -13.59 -4.44 9.38
C ASN A 202 -13.88 -2.94 9.28
N GLN A 203 -13.13 -2.12 10.01
CA GLN A 203 -13.26 -0.66 9.91
C GLN A 203 -12.91 -0.17 8.49
N VAL A 204 -11.87 -0.75 7.86
CA VAL A 204 -11.51 -0.42 6.47
C VAL A 204 -12.63 -0.83 5.50
N ALA A 205 -13.16 -2.05 5.62
CA ALA A 205 -14.25 -2.50 4.75
C ALA A 205 -15.51 -1.62 4.88
N GLN A 206 -15.84 -1.17 6.09
CA GLN A 206 -16.96 -0.25 6.30
C GLN A 206 -16.69 1.12 5.66
N GLN A 207 -15.46 1.63 5.75
CA GLN A 207 -15.06 2.87 5.07
C GLN A 207 -15.12 2.73 3.54
N ASP A 208 -14.73 1.57 3.01
CA ASP A 208 -14.83 1.27 1.57
C ASP A 208 -16.30 1.31 1.11
N LYS A 209 -17.22 0.74 1.90
CA LYS A 209 -18.66 0.80 1.62
C LYS A 209 -19.19 2.24 1.54
N VAL A 210 -18.74 3.13 2.43
CA VAL A 210 -19.13 4.55 2.40
C VAL A 210 -18.61 5.26 1.15
N MET A 211 -17.37 4.94 0.72
CA MET A 211 -16.75 5.56 -0.46
C MET A 211 -17.32 5.10 -1.79
N LEU A 212 -18.08 4.01 -1.80
CA LEU A 212 -18.70 3.48 -3.01
C LEU A 212 -19.62 4.52 -3.66
N GLY A 213 -20.39 5.27 -2.87
CA GLY A 213 -21.27 6.32 -3.38
C GLY A 213 -20.51 7.45 -4.09
N ASP A 214 -19.39 7.89 -3.52
CA ASP A 214 -18.54 8.92 -4.15
C ASP A 214 -17.87 8.39 -5.43
N CYS A 215 -17.52 7.11 -5.46
CA CYS A 215 -16.98 6.46 -6.66
C CYS A 215 -18.01 6.39 -7.79
N ILE A 216 -19.25 6.01 -7.48
CA ILE A 216 -20.34 5.96 -8.47
C ILE A 216 -20.60 7.36 -9.02
N ARG A 217 -20.75 8.37 -8.17
CA ARG A 217 -20.92 9.77 -8.59
C ARG A 217 -19.80 10.25 -9.51
N LEU A 218 -18.55 9.87 -9.23
CA LEU A 218 -17.43 10.23 -10.09
C LEU A 218 -17.56 9.60 -11.48
N VAL A 219 -17.99 8.33 -11.58
CA VAL A 219 -18.22 7.66 -12.87
C VAL A 219 -19.40 8.30 -13.60
N ASP A 220 -20.47 8.65 -12.89
CA ASP A 220 -21.63 9.36 -13.46
C ASP A 220 -21.22 10.74 -14.01
N CYS A 221 -20.27 11.43 -13.37
CA CYS A 221 -19.73 12.70 -13.90
C CYS A 221 -18.78 12.52 -15.10
N MET A 222 -18.29 11.30 -15.37
CA MET A 222 -17.46 11.01 -16.55
C MET A 222 -18.29 10.67 -17.79
N LEU A 223 -19.51 10.15 -17.59
CA LEU A 223 -20.50 9.87 -18.63
C LEU A 223 -21.14 11.18 -19.14
#